data_AF-A0A6I8NBU1-F1
#
_entry.id   AF-A0A6I8NBU1-F1
#
_cell.length_a   1.000
_cell.length_b   1.000
_cell.length_c   1.000
_cell.angle_alpha   90.00
_cell.angle_beta   90.00
_cell.angle_gamma   90.00
#
_symmetry.space_group_name_H-M   'P 1'
#
loop_
_entity.id
_entity.type
_entity.pdbx_description
1 polymer ?
#
loop_
_entity_poly.entity_id
_entity_poly.type
_entity_poly.pdbx_seq_one_letter_code
_entity_poly.pdbx_strand_id
1 'polypeptide(L)'
;ETETHPICAIEVPERLSSCYERLRRHGLARRCVRLPAREATEEDIRLVHSPEYLEVVKATQTMGQEELRALSQRYDAVYFHPESYRCARLAAGVTLQLVDAVLTGAVRNGMALVRPPGHHSQRDAANGFCVFNNVAVAARHAKAKHGLKRILIVDWDIHHGQGTQYLFQDDPSVLYFSWHRYEHQRFWPQLRESDYDAVGQGSGRGFNVNVPWNEVGMGNADYLAVFFHVLLPLALEFNPELVLVSAGYDSGIGDPEGEMVATPECFAHLTHLLQPLAGGRLCVVLEVSVLCPVECQDISGGSPGPNTETQGTCLGSLGLSPCLGVFLLGPIPPIRTAAGLASGPPGWPLPSAVHREEGPAGGGDAAALARWRTVPAPAPQWGQRGSWRVVGSDVGAEGDGLTLAIPGLLLPVAYSYRPDLVVLALGAGAHLDRGETWLLAGLLQGVAQGRILAVVQDSELSYVETLTGALLGAPPPTLGIPRPASPEKVRALEQQRQRLQRRWRMLRRSGEPLAPGLVWPGGLAGCPGGWREAGARSLQLNIPPLSPTPDLTAPPPQRAASDCPLA
;
A
#
# COMPACT_ATOMS: atom_id res chain seq x y z
N GLU A 1 -5.59 35.44 18.75
CA GLU A 1 -5.48 34.04 19.21
C GLU A 1 -6.89 33.55 19.54
N THR A 2 -7.51 32.83 18.61
CA THR A 2 -8.76 32.14 18.89
C THR A 2 -8.40 30.90 19.71
N GLU A 3 -8.83 30.83 20.96
CA GLU A 3 -8.73 29.60 21.77
C GLU A 3 -9.47 28.47 21.04
N THR A 4 -8.72 27.70 20.25
CA THR A 4 -9.17 26.43 19.68
C THR A 4 -9.24 25.42 20.80
N HIS A 5 -10.33 24.64 20.85
CA HIS A 5 -10.47 23.55 21.82
C HIS A 5 -9.21 22.65 21.77
N PRO A 6 -8.65 22.19 22.91
CA PRO A 6 -7.36 21.49 22.94
C PRO A 6 -7.25 20.31 21.97
N ILE A 7 -8.34 19.57 21.78
CA ILE A 7 -8.47 18.45 20.84
C ILE A 7 -8.22 18.87 19.37
N CYS A 8 -8.59 20.08 19.00
CA CYS A 8 -8.46 20.59 17.62
C CYS A 8 -7.14 21.31 17.35
N ALA A 9 -6.31 21.53 18.38
CA ALA A 9 -5.06 22.29 18.25
C ALA A 9 -4.01 21.59 17.36
N ILE A 10 -4.18 20.29 17.10
CA ILE A 10 -3.31 19.50 16.22
C ILE A 10 -3.56 19.75 14.72
N GLU A 11 -4.74 20.23 14.34
CA GLU A 11 -5.06 20.57 12.95
C GLU A 11 -4.67 22.01 12.66
N VAL A 12 -3.46 22.20 12.13
CA VAL A 12 -2.88 23.53 11.89
C VAL A 12 -2.60 23.80 10.40
N PRO A 13 -2.68 25.05 9.93
CA PRO A 13 -2.33 25.43 8.56
C PRO A 13 -0.97 24.94 8.08
N GLU A 14 0.00 24.86 8.99
CA GLU A 14 1.39 24.48 8.78
C GLU A 14 1.54 23.04 8.27
N ARG A 15 0.56 22.17 8.53
CA ARG A 15 0.53 20.80 7.98
C ARG A 15 0.67 20.83 6.46
N LEU A 16 -0.11 21.68 5.79
CA LEU A 16 -0.08 21.79 4.32
C LEU A 16 1.20 22.46 3.82
N SER A 17 1.59 23.58 4.44
CA SER A 17 2.75 24.35 3.97
C SER A 17 4.05 23.56 4.12
N SER A 18 4.22 22.83 5.23
CA SER A 18 5.40 22.00 5.46
C SER A 18 5.48 20.79 4.54
N CYS A 19 4.37 20.07 4.32
CA CYS A 19 4.33 18.99 3.34
C CYS A 19 4.77 19.49 1.96
N TYR A 20 4.23 20.62 1.51
CA TYR A 20 4.58 21.20 0.21
C TYR A 20 6.03 21.71 0.15
N GLU A 21 6.51 22.38 1.19
CA GLU A 21 7.91 22.84 1.23
C GLU A 21 8.90 21.67 1.25
N ARG A 22 8.56 20.56 1.89
CA ARG A 22 9.36 19.35 1.83
C ARG A 22 9.41 18.77 0.42
N LEU A 23 8.27 18.66 -0.25
CA LEU A 23 8.23 18.25 -1.67
C LEU A 23 9.09 19.15 -2.56
N ARG A 24 9.10 20.46 -2.30
CA ARG A 24 9.93 21.42 -3.03
C ARG A 24 11.41 21.22 -2.77
N ARG A 25 11.83 21.08 -1.51
CA ARG A 25 13.23 20.89 -1.10
C ARG A 25 13.85 19.63 -1.70
N HIS A 26 13.09 18.56 -1.80
CA HIS A 26 13.53 17.30 -2.42
C HIS A 26 13.35 17.27 -3.95
N GLY A 27 12.95 18.38 -4.58
CA GLY A 27 12.77 18.48 -6.03
C GLY A 27 11.59 17.69 -6.60
N LEU A 28 10.76 17.07 -5.74
CA LEU A 28 9.62 16.25 -6.15
C LEU A 28 8.52 17.09 -6.78
N ALA A 29 8.19 18.24 -6.18
CA ALA A 29 7.17 19.14 -6.71
C ALA A 29 7.46 19.60 -8.16
N ARG A 30 8.74 19.76 -8.52
CA ARG A 30 9.16 20.17 -9.88
C ARG A 30 9.03 19.06 -10.92
N ARG A 31 8.98 17.80 -10.47
CA ARG A 31 8.82 16.63 -11.34
C ARG A 31 7.34 16.29 -11.58
N CYS A 32 6.43 16.98 -10.90
CA CYS A 32 4.98 16.79 -11.03
C CYS A 32 4.37 17.84 -11.95
N VAL A 33 3.29 17.45 -12.64
CA VAL A 33 2.39 18.41 -13.28
C VAL A 33 1.57 19.09 -12.19
N ARG A 34 1.66 20.42 -12.09
CA ARG A 34 0.85 21.19 -11.16
C ARG A 34 -0.53 21.46 -11.76
N LEU A 35 -1.55 20.85 -11.18
CA LEU A 35 -2.94 21.11 -11.57
C LEU A 35 -3.45 22.41 -10.93
N PRO A 36 -4.24 23.23 -11.65
CA PRO A 36 -4.86 24.42 -11.07
C PRO A 36 -5.94 24.02 -10.06
N ALA A 37 -5.96 24.70 -8.92
CA ALA A 37 -7.00 24.54 -7.92
C ALA A 37 -8.32 25.15 -8.43
N ARG A 38 -9.44 24.53 -8.06
CA ARG A 38 -10.79 25.06 -8.25
C ARG A 38 -11.61 24.83 -6.99
N GLU A 39 -12.67 25.62 -6.82
CA GLU A 39 -13.70 25.31 -5.84
C GLU A 39 -14.65 24.24 -6.41
N ALA A 40 -15.07 23.29 -5.57
CA ALA A 40 -16.20 22.41 -5.86
C ALA A 40 -17.48 23.23 -5.99
N THR A 41 -18.35 22.92 -6.95
CA THR A 41 -19.66 23.55 -7.02
C THR A 41 -20.57 23.04 -5.90
N GLU A 42 -21.71 23.71 -5.67
CA GLU A 42 -22.68 23.19 -4.71
C GLU A 42 -23.25 21.84 -5.17
N GLU A 43 -23.41 21.65 -6.48
CA GLU A 43 -23.82 20.38 -7.09
C GLU A 43 -22.80 19.27 -6.83
N ASP A 44 -21.50 19.57 -6.95
CA ASP A 44 -20.43 18.63 -6.59
C ASP A 44 -20.57 18.18 -5.12
N ILE A 45 -20.82 19.12 -4.21
CA ILE A 45 -20.94 18.84 -2.77
C ILE A 45 -22.21 18.03 -2.46
N ARG A 46 -23.33 18.36 -3.11
CA ARG A 46 -24.63 17.68 -2.97
C ARG A 46 -24.64 16.26 -3.51
N LEU A 47 -23.56 15.79 -4.14
CA LEU A 47 -23.40 14.37 -4.49
C LEU A 47 -23.38 13.46 -3.25
N VAL A 48 -22.94 13.97 -2.08
CA VAL A 48 -22.89 13.19 -0.84
C VAL A 48 -23.45 13.92 0.38
N HIS A 49 -23.47 15.25 0.38
CA HIS A 49 -23.97 16.08 1.48
C HIS A 49 -25.40 16.54 1.24
N SER A 50 -26.17 16.72 2.32
CA SER A 50 -27.51 17.28 2.20
C SER A 50 -27.48 18.78 1.87
N PRO A 51 -28.53 19.30 1.19
CA PRO A 51 -28.71 20.73 1.02
C PRO A 51 -28.72 21.48 2.35
N GLU A 52 -29.33 20.91 3.39
CA GLU A 52 -29.46 21.54 4.71
C GLU A 52 -28.10 21.72 5.37
N TYR A 53 -27.24 20.68 5.36
CA TYR A 53 -25.90 20.77 5.91
C TYR A 53 -25.02 21.74 5.11
N LEU A 54 -25.13 21.74 3.77
CA LEU A 54 -24.42 22.68 2.92
C LEU A 54 -24.74 24.14 3.30
N GLU A 55 -26.01 24.49 3.51
CA GLU A 55 -26.39 25.85 3.89
C GLU A 55 -25.86 26.24 5.28
N VAL A 56 -25.81 25.29 6.23
CA VAL A 56 -25.18 25.52 7.55
C VAL A 56 -23.70 25.88 7.39
N VAL A 57 -22.94 25.10 6.62
CA VAL A 57 -21.52 25.37 6.40
C VAL A 57 -21.33 26.66 5.61
N LYS A 58 -22.15 26.94 4.60
CA LYS A 58 -22.09 28.18 3.80
C LYS A 58 -22.32 29.43 4.64
N ALA A 59 -23.23 29.37 5.62
CA ALA A 59 -23.51 30.48 6.52
C ALA A 59 -22.31 30.87 7.42
N THR A 60 -21.33 29.97 7.61
CA THR A 60 -20.12 30.25 8.41
C THR A 60 -19.33 31.45 7.92
N GLN A 61 -19.42 31.78 6.63
CA GLN A 61 -18.70 32.89 6.00
C GLN A 61 -19.04 34.26 6.60
N THR A 62 -20.25 34.41 7.15
CA THR A 62 -20.77 35.68 7.68
C THR A 62 -20.93 35.68 9.19
N MET A 63 -20.60 34.58 9.87
CA MET A 63 -20.76 34.43 11.31
C MET A 63 -19.65 35.14 12.10
N GLY A 64 -20.03 35.71 13.24
CA GLY A 64 -19.09 36.21 14.24
C GLY A 64 -18.38 35.08 15.00
N GLN A 65 -17.33 35.41 15.75
CA GLN A 65 -16.54 34.40 16.48
C GLN A 65 -17.37 33.58 17.48
N GLU A 66 -18.28 34.21 18.22
CA GLU A 66 -19.13 33.52 19.20
C GLU A 66 -20.11 32.54 18.52
N GLU A 67 -20.69 32.95 17.38
CA GLU A 67 -21.57 32.10 16.59
C GLU A 67 -20.82 30.89 16.01
N LEU A 68 -19.59 31.10 15.51
CA LEU A 68 -18.75 30.02 15.00
C LEU A 68 -18.34 29.04 16.11
N ARG A 69 -18.01 29.53 17.30
CA ARG A 69 -17.73 28.67 18.47
C ARG A 69 -18.97 27.86 18.85
N ALA A 70 -20.13 28.52 18.94
CA ALA A 70 -21.39 27.86 19.26
C ALA A 70 -21.80 26.83 18.20
N LEU A 71 -21.52 27.08 16.91
CA LEU A 71 -21.73 26.12 15.83
C LEU A 71 -20.75 24.94 15.94
N SER A 72 -19.47 25.21 16.17
CA SER A 72 -18.42 24.19 16.30
C SER A 72 -18.75 23.19 17.41
N GLN A 73 -19.26 23.69 18.55
CA GLN A 73 -19.67 22.85 19.69
C GLN A 73 -20.87 21.93 19.41
N ARG A 74 -21.60 22.11 18.29
CA ARG A 74 -22.68 21.19 17.90
C ARG A 74 -22.17 19.92 17.23
N TYR A 75 -20.89 19.91 16.83
CA TYR A 75 -20.26 18.82 16.11
C TYR A 75 -19.07 18.29 16.92
N ASP A 76 -18.74 17.02 16.69
CA ASP A 76 -17.66 16.37 17.43
C ASP A 76 -16.30 16.65 16.77
N ALA A 77 -15.33 17.04 17.61
CA ALA A 77 -13.94 17.28 17.26
C ALA A 77 -13.72 18.13 15.99
N VAL A 78 -14.44 19.24 15.81
CA VAL A 78 -14.28 20.15 14.66
C VAL A 78 -14.39 21.61 15.07
N TYR A 79 -13.74 22.49 14.30
CA TYR A 79 -13.86 23.94 14.45
C TYR A 79 -14.21 24.60 13.12
N PHE A 80 -14.95 25.71 13.19
CA PHE A 80 -15.26 26.54 12.03
C PHE A 80 -14.58 27.91 12.11
N HIS A 81 -14.23 28.42 10.93
CA HIS A 81 -13.67 29.73 10.67
C HIS A 81 -14.46 30.35 9.49
N PRO A 82 -14.50 31.69 9.32
CA PRO A 82 -15.19 32.29 8.17
C PRO A 82 -14.72 31.76 6.80
N GLU A 83 -13.47 31.33 6.69
CA GLU A 83 -12.91 30.71 5.48
C GLU A 83 -13.15 29.20 5.36
N SER A 84 -13.73 28.53 6.37
CA SER A 84 -13.91 27.06 6.38
C SER A 84 -14.71 26.57 5.17
N TYR A 85 -15.81 27.24 4.82
CA TYR A 85 -16.60 26.88 3.64
C TYR A 85 -15.77 26.94 2.36
N ARG A 86 -15.06 28.06 2.13
CA ARG A 86 -14.24 28.26 0.94
C ARG A 86 -13.09 27.26 0.86
N CYS A 87 -12.38 27.04 1.96
CA CYS A 87 -11.29 26.06 2.04
C CYS A 87 -11.80 24.63 1.81
N ALA A 88 -12.94 24.25 2.38
CA ALA A 88 -13.57 22.94 2.16
C ALA A 88 -13.98 22.75 0.69
N ARG A 89 -14.51 23.79 0.03
CA ARG A 89 -14.77 23.78 -1.41
C ARG A 89 -13.49 23.61 -2.24
N LEU A 90 -12.40 24.26 -1.85
CA LEU A 90 -11.10 24.10 -2.52
C LEU A 90 -10.55 22.68 -2.32
N ALA A 91 -10.64 22.11 -1.12
CA ALA A 91 -10.20 20.75 -0.83
C ALA A 91 -10.93 19.72 -1.72
N ALA A 92 -12.26 19.79 -1.75
CA ALA A 92 -13.07 18.94 -2.62
C ALA A 92 -12.75 19.20 -4.10
N GLY A 93 -12.71 20.46 -4.53
CA GLY A 93 -12.50 20.83 -5.94
C GLY A 93 -11.13 20.44 -6.49
N VAL A 94 -10.05 20.56 -5.70
CA VAL A 94 -8.72 20.05 -6.05
C VAL A 94 -8.73 18.53 -6.18
N THR A 95 -9.45 17.83 -5.32
CA THR A 95 -9.60 16.38 -5.39
C THR A 95 -10.32 15.97 -6.68
N LEU A 96 -11.38 16.70 -7.05
CA LEU A 96 -12.08 16.47 -8.32
C LEU A 96 -11.22 16.74 -9.55
N GLN A 97 -10.38 17.79 -9.51
CA GLN A 97 -9.42 18.07 -10.58
C GLN A 97 -8.41 16.94 -10.77
N LEU A 98 -7.92 16.36 -9.66
CA LEU A 98 -7.02 15.22 -9.72
C LEU A 98 -7.70 14.00 -10.36
N VAL A 99 -8.93 13.68 -9.93
CA VAL A 99 -9.71 12.58 -10.51
C VAL A 99 -9.96 12.80 -12.00
N ASP A 100 -10.39 14.00 -12.40
CA ASP A 100 -10.60 14.34 -13.82
C ASP A 100 -9.30 14.16 -14.63
N ALA A 101 -8.17 14.65 -14.13
CA ALA A 101 -6.88 14.56 -14.83
C ALA A 101 -6.38 13.11 -14.96
N VAL A 102 -6.60 12.27 -13.94
CA VAL A 102 -6.25 10.84 -13.98
C VAL A 102 -7.16 10.06 -14.94
N LEU A 103 -8.48 10.27 -14.87
CA LEU A 103 -9.46 9.54 -15.69
C LEU A 103 -9.42 9.94 -17.17
N THR A 104 -9.04 11.18 -17.47
CA THR A 104 -8.82 11.66 -18.85
C THR A 104 -7.44 11.31 -19.42
N GLY A 105 -6.55 10.71 -18.60
CA GLY A 105 -5.20 10.36 -19.00
C GLY A 105 -4.22 11.52 -19.12
N ALA A 106 -4.58 12.72 -18.62
CA ALA A 106 -3.69 13.88 -18.58
C ALA A 106 -2.50 13.65 -17.63
N VAL A 107 -2.72 12.88 -16.55
CA VAL A 107 -1.68 12.30 -15.71
C VAL A 107 -2.01 10.83 -15.42
N ARG A 108 -1.01 10.04 -15.04
CA ARG A 108 -1.24 8.63 -14.66
C ARG A 108 -1.86 8.51 -13.26
N ASN A 109 -1.34 9.28 -12.32
CA ASN A 109 -1.71 9.33 -10.92
C ASN A 109 -1.38 10.72 -10.36
N GLY A 110 -1.70 10.96 -9.09
CA GLY A 110 -1.25 12.15 -8.41
C GLY A 110 -1.72 12.25 -6.96
N MET A 111 -1.37 13.37 -6.32
CA MET A 111 -1.70 13.65 -4.94
C MET A 111 -2.35 15.03 -4.79
N ALA A 112 -3.44 15.09 -4.05
CA ALA A 112 -4.10 16.31 -3.60
C ALA A 112 -3.65 16.63 -2.17
N LEU A 113 -2.79 17.65 -2.02
CA LEU A 113 -2.46 18.21 -0.73
C LEU A 113 -3.52 19.26 -0.35
N VAL A 114 -4.43 18.89 0.54
CA VAL A 114 -5.64 19.68 0.86
C VAL A 114 -5.83 19.85 2.35
N ARG A 115 -6.58 20.90 2.73
CA ARG A 115 -7.19 21.07 4.05
C ARG A 115 -8.51 21.84 3.89
N PRO A 116 -9.55 21.59 4.70
CA PRO A 116 -9.63 20.57 5.75
C PRO A 116 -9.63 19.12 5.19
N PRO A 117 -9.39 18.09 6.06
CA PRO A 117 -9.60 16.68 5.71
C PRO A 117 -11.10 16.40 5.45
N GLY A 118 -11.42 15.16 5.08
CA GLY A 118 -12.76 14.78 4.64
C GLY A 118 -13.34 13.48 5.19
N HIS A 119 -12.56 12.44 5.48
CA HIS A 119 -13.10 11.08 5.64
C HIS A 119 -14.10 10.86 6.80
N HIS A 120 -14.09 11.71 7.83
CA HIS A 120 -15.07 11.69 8.93
C HIS A 120 -16.38 12.41 8.63
N SER A 121 -16.38 13.33 7.65
CA SER A 121 -17.54 14.15 7.30
C SER A 121 -18.67 13.25 6.77
N GLN A 122 -19.84 13.41 7.38
CA GLN A 122 -21.05 12.63 7.11
C GLN A 122 -21.99 13.42 6.19
N ARG A 123 -23.06 12.79 5.73
CA ARG A 123 -24.08 13.45 4.88
C ARG A 123 -24.60 14.78 5.46
N ASP A 124 -24.78 14.83 6.77
CA ASP A 124 -25.48 15.91 7.47
C ASP A 124 -24.62 16.56 8.57
N ALA A 125 -23.34 16.21 8.69
CA ALA A 125 -22.52 16.64 9.82
C ALA A 125 -21.02 16.76 9.52
N ALA A 126 -20.42 17.84 10.04
CA ALA A 126 -18.98 17.92 10.24
C ALA A 126 -18.56 16.99 11.39
N ASN A 127 -17.34 16.47 11.33
CA ASN A 127 -16.82 15.58 12.36
C ASN A 127 -15.29 15.47 12.22
N GLY A 128 -14.53 15.39 13.31
CA GLY A 128 -13.09 15.05 13.27
C GLY A 128 -12.28 15.92 12.31
N PHE A 129 -12.36 17.24 12.47
CA PHE A 129 -11.76 18.27 11.59
C PHE A 129 -12.32 18.32 10.15
N CYS A 130 -13.14 17.35 9.75
CA CYS A 130 -13.65 17.21 8.40
C CYS A 130 -14.94 18.03 8.21
N VAL A 131 -14.97 18.83 7.14
CA VAL A 131 -16.15 19.64 6.76
C VAL A 131 -16.91 18.95 5.63
N PHE A 132 -16.28 18.75 4.48
CA PHE A 132 -16.86 17.96 3.39
C PHE A 132 -16.01 16.73 3.13
N ASN A 133 -16.65 15.58 2.90
CA ASN A 133 -15.97 14.35 2.54
C ASN A 133 -15.38 14.39 1.11
N ASN A 134 -14.13 14.85 1.01
CA ASN A 134 -13.39 15.05 -0.24
C ASN A 134 -13.36 13.78 -1.12
N VAL A 135 -13.02 12.64 -0.51
CA VAL A 135 -12.86 11.36 -1.21
C VAL A 135 -14.22 10.80 -1.65
N ALA A 136 -15.26 10.90 -0.82
CA ALA A 136 -16.59 10.45 -1.19
C ALA A 136 -17.22 11.30 -2.30
N VAL A 137 -17.06 12.63 -2.26
CA VAL A 137 -17.44 13.53 -3.36
C VAL A 137 -16.73 13.11 -4.65
N ALA A 138 -15.43 12.80 -4.58
CA ALA A 138 -14.64 12.37 -5.72
C ALA A 138 -15.08 11.02 -6.30
N ALA A 139 -15.42 10.04 -5.46
CA ALA A 139 -15.98 8.77 -5.90
C ALA A 139 -17.33 8.94 -6.60
N ARG A 140 -18.26 9.71 -6.02
CA ARG A 140 -19.56 9.99 -6.67
C ARG A 140 -19.41 10.77 -7.97
N HIS A 141 -18.48 11.73 -8.02
CA HIS A 141 -18.16 12.49 -9.23
C HIS A 141 -17.61 11.58 -10.34
N ALA A 142 -16.68 10.68 -10.02
CA ALA A 142 -16.15 9.71 -10.97
C ALA A 142 -17.26 8.81 -11.55
N LYS A 143 -18.21 8.37 -10.72
CA LYS A 143 -19.37 7.59 -11.20
C LYS A 143 -20.30 8.43 -12.07
N ALA A 144 -20.64 9.65 -11.65
CA ALA A 144 -21.61 10.50 -12.34
C ALA A 144 -21.08 11.06 -13.67
N LYS A 145 -19.85 11.57 -13.68
CA LYS A 145 -19.25 12.24 -14.84
C LYS A 145 -18.53 11.28 -15.79
N HIS A 146 -17.84 10.27 -15.25
CA HIS A 146 -17.00 9.36 -16.03
C HIS A 146 -17.57 7.93 -16.14
N GLY A 147 -18.71 7.66 -15.50
CA GLY A 147 -19.44 6.42 -15.68
C GLY A 147 -18.83 5.19 -15.00
N LEU A 148 -17.88 5.38 -14.06
CA LEU A 148 -17.20 4.29 -13.36
C LEU A 148 -18.18 3.38 -12.61
N LYS A 149 -17.86 2.09 -12.58
CA LYS A 149 -18.64 1.01 -11.97
C LYS A 149 -17.94 0.33 -10.81
N ARG A 150 -16.62 0.47 -10.68
CA ARG A 150 -15.84 -0.12 -9.58
C ARG A 150 -14.77 0.86 -9.10
N ILE A 151 -14.94 1.40 -7.90
CA ILE A 151 -13.99 2.32 -7.27
C ILE A 151 -13.51 1.69 -5.96
N LEU A 152 -12.20 1.60 -5.78
CA LEU A 152 -11.60 1.19 -4.51
C LEU A 152 -11.21 2.44 -3.74
N ILE A 153 -11.67 2.55 -2.50
CA ILE A 153 -11.19 3.54 -1.55
C ILE A 153 -10.33 2.80 -0.51
N VAL A 154 -9.06 3.19 -0.41
CA VAL A 154 -8.13 2.71 0.62
C VAL A 154 -7.92 3.82 1.62
N ASP A 155 -8.43 3.63 2.83
CA ASP A 155 -8.21 4.53 3.95
C ASP A 155 -7.13 3.95 4.86
N TRP A 156 -5.99 4.64 4.90
CA TRP A 156 -4.88 4.27 5.79
C TRP A 156 -4.60 5.30 6.87
N ASP A 157 -5.46 6.31 6.99
CA ASP A 157 -5.49 7.17 8.16
C ASP A 157 -5.65 6.30 9.42
N ILE A 158 -5.12 6.75 10.56
CA ILE A 158 -5.19 5.95 11.77
C ILE A 158 -6.58 5.95 12.40
N HIS A 159 -7.44 6.89 12.02
CA HIS A 159 -8.82 6.97 12.46
C HIS A 159 -9.75 6.31 11.44
N HIS A 160 -10.86 5.76 11.92
CA HIS A 160 -11.87 5.18 11.03
C HIS A 160 -12.60 6.30 10.27
N GLY A 161 -12.56 6.28 8.94
CA GLY A 161 -13.36 7.16 8.08
C GLY A 161 -14.85 6.80 8.03
N GLN A 162 -15.54 6.89 9.18
CA GLN A 162 -16.96 6.55 9.33
C GLN A 162 -17.88 7.29 8.36
N GLY A 163 -17.57 8.55 8.03
CA GLY A 163 -18.32 9.31 7.03
C GLY A 163 -18.30 8.63 5.66
N THR A 164 -17.12 8.18 5.23
CA THR A 164 -16.96 7.43 3.98
C THR A 164 -17.69 6.09 4.02
N GLN A 165 -17.57 5.34 5.12
CA GLN A 165 -18.32 4.09 5.32
C GLN A 165 -19.83 4.30 5.15
N TYR A 166 -20.42 5.29 5.84
CA TYR A 166 -21.87 5.54 5.78
C TYR A 166 -22.36 5.91 4.38
N LEU A 167 -21.56 6.65 3.62
CA LEU A 167 -21.91 7.13 2.28
C LEU A 167 -21.89 6.02 1.20
N PHE A 168 -21.28 4.86 1.49
CA PHE A 168 -21.13 3.75 0.55
C PHE A 168 -21.53 2.37 1.11
N GLN A 169 -21.97 2.27 2.37
CA GLN A 169 -22.28 0.98 3.00
C GLN A 169 -23.28 0.11 2.24
N ASP A 170 -24.15 0.69 1.42
CA ASP A 170 -25.15 -0.01 0.58
C ASP A 170 -24.77 -0.10 -0.91
N ASP A 171 -23.62 0.44 -1.32
CA ASP A 171 -23.20 0.60 -2.71
C ASP A 171 -22.11 -0.40 -3.14
N PRO A 172 -22.45 -1.50 -3.84
CA PRO A 172 -21.46 -2.51 -4.27
C PRO A 172 -20.49 -2.02 -5.35
N SER A 173 -20.69 -0.84 -5.90
CA SER A 173 -19.75 -0.27 -6.89
C SER A 173 -18.56 0.44 -6.24
N VAL A 174 -18.57 0.59 -4.91
CA VAL A 174 -17.47 1.19 -4.14
C VAL A 174 -17.03 0.22 -3.07
N LEU A 175 -15.80 -0.29 -3.18
CA LEU A 175 -15.17 -1.08 -2.13
C LEU A 175 -14.43 -0.12 -1.20
N TYR A 176 -14.87 -0.01 0.05
CA TYR A 176 -14.20 0.75 1.09
C TYR A 176 -13.39 -0.18 1.99
N PHE A 177 -12.09 0.12 2.11
CA PHE A 177 -11.18 -0.52 3.03
C PHE A 177 -10.64 0.52 4.00
N SER A 178 -10.66 0.22 5.29
CA SER A 178 -10.02 1.04 6.32
C SER A 178 -9.34 0.14 7.34
N TRP A 179 -8.08 0.43 7.65
CA TRP A 179 -7.56 0.11 8.98
C TRP A 179 -7.72 1.31 9.90
N HIS A 180 -7.62 1.11 11.20
CA HIS A 180 -7.68 2.21 12.16
C HIS A 180 -7.35 1.69 13.57
N ARG A 181 -6.80 2.57 14.42
CA ARG A 181 -6.73 2.33 15.87
C ARG A 181 -8.15 2.21 16.41
N TYR A 182 -8.39 1.17 17.19
CA TYR A 182 -9.74 0.84 17.69
C TYR A 182 -9.72 0.53 19.17
N GLU A 183 -8.72 -0.23 19.63
CA GLU A 183 -8.54 -0.62 21.04
C GLU A 183 -9.82 -1.11 21.70
N HIS A 184 -10.54 -2.02 21.02
CA HIS A 184 -11.84 -2.51 21.44
C HIS A 184 -12.86 -1.39 21.69
N GLN A 185 -13.01 -0.50 20.70
CA GLN A 185 -13.92 0.65 20.71
C GLN A 185 -13.55 1.76 21.72
N ARG A 186 -12.34 1.76 22.28
CA ARG A 186 -11.88 2.81 23.21
C ARG A 186 -11.30 4.03 22.49
N PHE A 187 -10.76 3.84 21.30
CA PHE A 187 -10.17 4.92 20.53
C PHE A 187 -11.22 5.66 19.67
N TRP A 188 -10.99 6.96 19.43
CA TRP A 188 -11.93 7.81 18.69
C TRP A 188 -12.07 7.32 17.24
N PRO A 189 -13.28 7.23 16.67
CA PRO A 189 -14.56 7.81 17.12
C PRO A 189 -15.45 6.92 18.03
N GLN A 190 -14.91 5.85 18.62
CA GLN A 190 -15.61 4.95 19.55
C GLN A 190 -16.91 4.30 19.00
N LEU A 191 -16.92 3.95 17.73
CA LEU A 191 -18.08 3.38 17.03
C LEU A 191 -18.00 1.86 16.93
N ARG A 192 -19.07 1.14 17.26
CA ARG A 192 -19.11 -0.33 17.14
C ARG A 192 -19.06 -0.78 15.68
N GLU A 193 -19.63 0.01 14.80
CA GLU A 193 -19.64 -0.18 13.35
C GLU A 193 -18.27 0.08 12.70
N SER A 194 -17.25 0.54 13.44
CA SER A 194 -15.86 0.55 12.97
C SER A 194 -15.21 -0.84 13.08
N ASP A 195 -15.81 -1.79 13.79
CA ASP A 195 -15.23 -3.12 13.95
C ASP A 195 -15.33 -3.98 12.67
N TYR A 196 -14.63 -5.12 12.67
CA TYR A 196 -14.46 -5.96 11.48
C TYR A 196 -15.75 -6.61 10.95
N ASP A 197 -16.80 -6.72 11.77
CA ASP A 197 -18.08 -7.35 11.41
C ASP A 197 -19.06 -6.40 10.69
N ALA A 198 -18.73 -5.11 10.62
CA ALA A 198 -19.43 -4.14 9.79
C ALA A 198 -19.03 -4.27 8.31
N VAL A 199 -19.61 -5.26 7.64
CA VAL A 199 -19.25 -5.63 6.26
C VAL A 199 -20.12 -4.96 5.18
N GLY A 200 -20.81 -3.87 5.52
CA GLY A 200 -21.78 -3.20 4.64
C GLY A 200 -23.21 -3.73 4.80
N GLN A 201 -24.14 -3.12 4.08
CA GLN A 201 -25.59 -3.32 4.19
C GLN A 201 -26.23 -3.55 2.83
N GLY A 202 -27.39 -4.20 2.79
CA GLY A 202 -28.14 -4.43 1.55
C GLY A 202 -27.28 -5.02 0.42
N SER A 203 -27.27 -4.36 -0.73
CA SER A 203 -26.44 -4.71 -1.89
C SER A 203 -24.94 -4.49 -1.68
N GLY A 204 -24.54 -3.61 -0.75
CA GLY A 204 -23.15 -3.30 -0.43
C GLY A 204 -22.48 -4.28 0.55
N ARG A 205 -23.19 -5.34 0.99
CA ARG A 205 -22.59 -6.39 1.83
C ARG A 205 -21.39 -7.03 1.13
N GLY A 206 -20.24 -7.04 1.79
CA GLY A 206 -18.95 -7.50 1.27
C GLY A 206 -18.08 -6.38 0.68
N PHE A 207 -18.60 -5.15 0.56
CA PHE A 207 -17.87 -4.00 -0.02
C PHE A 207 -17.44 -2.96 1.02
N ASN A 208 -17.54 -3.30 2.31
CA ASN A 208 -16.97 -2.54 3.42
C ASN A 208 -16.05 -3.45 4.22
N VAL A 209 -14.81 -3.05 4.43
CA VAL A 209 -13.77 -3.86 5.07
C VAL A 209 -13.06 -3.03 6.12
N ASN A 210 -13.32 -3.36 7.38
CA ASN A 210 -12.68 -2.72 8.53
C ASN A 210 -11.61 -3.65 9.13
N VAL A 211 -10.43 -3.10 9.39
CA VAL A 211 -9.31 -3.77 10.07
C VAL A 211 -8.97 -2.98 11.35
N PRO A 212 -9.64 -3.28 12.47
CA PRO A 212 -9.42 -2.57 13.72
C PRO A 212 -8.11 -3.02 14.41
N TRP A 213 -7.24 -2.07 14.70
CA TRP A 213 -6.07 -2.27 15.54
C TRP A 213 -6.46 -2.18 17.01
N ASN A 214 -6.44 -3.33 17.69
CA ASN A 214 -6.81 -3.40 19.11
C ASN A 214 -5.66 -3.06 20.07
N GLU A 215 -4.48 -2.77 19.54
CA GLU A 215 -3.28 -2.35 20.26
C GLU A 215 -2.58 -1.25 19.46
N VAL A 216 -1.82 -0.39 20.15
CA VAL A 216 -0.92 0.59 19.53
C VAL A 216 0.41 -0.04 19.13
N GLY A 217 1.29 0.71 18.47
CA GLY A 217 2.62 0.23 18.11
C GLY A 217 2.65 -0.75 16.94
N MET A 218 1.63 -0.76 16.08
CA MET A 218 1.67 -1.50 14.82
C MET A 218 2.75 -0.92 13.91
N GLY A 219 3.54 -1.79 13.29
CA GLY A 219 4.70 -1.40 12.48
C GLY A 219 4.60 -1.85 11.03
N ASN A 220 5.71 -1.69 10.30
CA ASN A 220 5.81 -2.02 8.87
C ASN A 220 5.32 -3.44 8.55
N ALA A 221 5.62 -4.41 9.40
CA ALA A 221 5.24 -5.80 9.18
C ALA A 221 3.73 -6.02 9.27
N ASP A 222 3.05 -5.36 10.21
CA ASP A 222 1.61 -5.48 10.43
C ASP A 222 0.85 -4.84 9.26
N TYR A 223 1.30 -3.67 8.82
CA TYR A 223 0.72 -2.94 7.68
C TYR A 223 0.86 -3.74 6.38
N LEU A 224 2.06 -4.27 6.12
CA LEU A 224 2.29 -5.14 4.96
C LEU A 224 1.50 -6.44 5.05
N ALA A 225 1.34 -7.03 6.24
CA ALA A 225 0.55 -8.23 6.42
C ALA A 225 -0.93 -7.99 6.07
N VAL A 226 -1.51 -6.86 6.47
CA VAL A 226 -2.88 -6.49 6.09
C VAL A 226 -3.00 -6.28 4.58
N PHE A 227 -2.02 -5.63 3.95
CA PHE A 227 -2.00 -5.50 2.49
C PHE A 227 -1.96 -6.85 1.79
N PHE A 228 -1.10 -7.76 2.23
CA PHE A 228 -0.90 -9.07 1.59
C PHE A 228 -2.06 -10.04 1.83
N HIS A 229 -2.64 -10.05 3.04
CA HIS A 229 -3.64 -11.06 3.42
C HIS A 229 -5.08 -10.58 3.33
N VAL A 230 -5.31 -9.26 3.27
CA VAL A 230 -6.66 -8.68 3.24
C VAL A 230 -6.84 -7.82 1.99
N LEU A 231 -6.15 -6.69 1.87
CA LEU A 231 -6.46 -5.68 0.86
C LEU A 231 -6.15 -6.13 -0.56
N LEU A 232 -4.93 -6.62 -0.85
CA LEU A 232 -4.54 -6.99 -2.22
C LEU A 232 -5.38 -8.14 -2.79
N PRO A 233 -5.66 -9.24 -2.06
CA PRO A 233 -6.56 -10.27 -2.55
C PRO A 233 -7.93 -9.70 -2.95
N LEU A 234 -8.53 -8.87 -2.09
CA LEU A 234 -9.84 -8.24 -2.35
C LEU A 234 -9.78 -7.25 -3.52
N ALA A 235 -8.74 -6.43 -3.60
CA ALA A 235 -8.58 -5.44 -4.65
C ALA A 235 -8.34 -6.07 -6.03
N LEU A 236 -7.58 -7.16 -6.08
CA LEU A 236 -7.39 -7.93 -7.31
C LEU A 236 -8.69 -8.59 -7.76
N GLU A 237 -9.47 -9.16 -6.83
CA GLU A 237 -10.78 -9.74 -7.11
C GLU A 237 -11.80 -8.68 -7.58
N PHE A 238 -11.86 -7.54 -6.88
CA PHE A 238 -12.74 -6.43 -7.20
C PHE A 238 -12.38 -5.73 -8.52
N ASN A 239 -11.10 -5.77 -8.92
CA ASN A 239 -10.58 -5.20 -10.16
C ASN A 239 -11.08 -3.75 -10.40
N PRO A 240 -10.66 -2.79 -9.55
CA PRO A 240 -11.15 -1.42 -9.59
C PRO A 240 -10.76 -0.70 -10.87
N GLU A 241 -11.58 0.27 -11.26
CA GLU A 241 -11.35 1.16 -12.40
C GLU A 241 -10.65 2.45 -11.98
N LEU A 242 -10.68 2.77 -10.68
CA LEU A 242 -10.00 3.88 -10.03
C LEU A 242 -9.69 3.48 -8.58
N VAL A 243 -8.50 3.85 -8.10
CA VAL A 243 -8.15 3.76 -6.68
C VAL A 243 -8.05 5.17 -6.12
N LEU A 244 -8.82 5.43 -5.07
CA LEU A 244 -8.73 6.63 -4.24
C LEU A 244 -8.07 6.24 -2.92
N VAL A 245 -7.15 7.06 -2.42
CA VAL A 245 -6.51 6.84 -1.12
C VAL A 245 -6.85 8.00 -0.20
N SER A 246 -7.57 7.73 0.89
CA SER A 246 -7.70 8.61 2.04
C SER A 246 -6.39 8.49 2.83
N ALA A 247 -5.48 9.45 2.60
CA ALA A 247 -4.10 9.34 3.01
C ALA A 247 -3.81 10.15 4.26
N GLY A 248 -4.17 9.58 5.42
CA GLY A 248 -3.66 10.02 6.71
C GLY A 248 -2.25 9.51 6.97
N TYR A 249 -1.37 10.36 7.50
CA TYR A 249 -0.01 9.98 7.90
C TYR A 249 0.18 9.98 9.41
N ASP A 250 -0.93 10.11 10.14
CA ASP A 250 -1.02 9.88 11.58
C ASP A 250 -0.94 8.40 11.96
N SER A 251 -1.02 7.50 10.99
CA SER A 251 -0.64 6.08 11.11
C SER A 251 0.89 5.84 11.11
N GLY A 252 1.69 6.91 11.04
CA GLY A 252 3.15 6.85 11.03
C GLY A 252 3.80 6.99 12.41
N ILE A 253 5.06 6.57 12.51
CA ILE A 253 5.87 6.73 13.71
C ILE A 253 5.99 8.20 14.16
N GLY A 254 5.79 8.43 15.45
CA GLY A 254 5.93 9.74 16.08
C GLY A 254 4.66 10.59 16.06
N ASP A 255 3.56 10.08 15.50
CA ASP A 255 2.27 10.74 15.61
C ASP A 255 1.65 10.54 17.02
N PRO A 256 1.18 11.61 17.68
CA PRO A 256 0.64 11.54 19.04
C PRO A 256 -0.75 10.92 19.14
N GLU A 257 -1.55 10.93 18.07
CA GLU A 257 -2.89 10.31 18.06
C GLU A 257 -2.78 8.84 17.66
N GLY A 258 -1.97 8.53 16.64
CA GLY A 258 -1.86 7.17 16.15
C GLY A 258 -1.08 6.23 17.05
N GLU A 259 0.02 6.70 17.67
CA GLU A 259 0.92 5.88 18.50
C GLU A 259 1.43 4.60 17.81
N MET A 260 1.52 4.63 16.49
CA MET A 260 2.03 3.53 15.66
C MET A 260 3.56 3.66 15.47
N VAL A 261 4.19 2.62 14.94
CA VAL A 261 5.66 2.60 14.70
C VAL A 261 6.00 2.30 13.23
N ALA A 262 5.03 2.41 12.33
CA ALA A 262 5.28 2.29 10.90
C ALA A 262 6.15 3.45 10.40
N THR A 263 7.24 3.13 9.71
CA THR A 263 8.17 4.14 9.21
C THR A 263 7.62 4.84 7.98
N PRO A 264 8.09 6.07 7.65
CA PRO A 264 7.71 6.75 6.43
C PRO A 264 7.90 5.85 5.18
N GLU A 265 8.99 5.10 5.08
CA GLU A 265 9.26 4.18 3.96
C GLU A 265 8.15 3.14 3.75
N CYS A 266 7.43 2.75 4.81
CA CYS A 266 6.30 1.84 4.68
C CYS A 266 5.25 2.37 3.70
N PHE A 267 4.88 3.65 3.78
CA PHE A 267 3.90 4.28 2.88
C PHE A 267 4.35 4.27 1.41
N ALA A 268 5.65 4.30 1.14
CA ALA A 268 6.16 4.09 -0.21
C ALA A 268 5.83 2.67 -0.72
N HIS A 269 6.00 1.64 0.11
CA HIS A 269 5.59 0.28 -0.24
C HIS A 269 4.06 0.16 -0.38
N LEU A 270 3.26 0.71 0.54
CA LEU A 270 1.80 0.67 0.44
C LEU A 270 1.31 1.25 -0.89
N THR A 271 1.86 2.39 -1.28
CA THR A 271 1.60 3.03 -2.57
C THR A 271 1.97 2.14 -3.74
N HIS A 272 3.21 1.61 -3.72
CA HIS A 272 3.72 0.72 -4.77
C HIS A 272 2.82 -0.51 -4.96
N LEU A 273 2.31 -1.08 -3.87
CA LEU A 273 1.42 -2.24 -3.92
C LEU A 273 0.05 -1.93 -4.56
N LEU A 274 -0.39 -0.67 -4.55
CA LEU A 274 -1.64 -0.24 -5.20
C LEU A 274 -1.47 0.17 -6.67
N GLN A 275 -0.26 0.56 -7.09
CA GLN A 275 0.02 1.01 -8.46
C GLN A 275 -0.34 0.02 -9.59
N PRO A 276 -0.23 -1.31 -9.40
CA PRO A 276 -0.72 -2.29 -10.38
C PRO A 276 -2.22 -2.24 -10.66
N LEU A 277 -3.01 -1.73 -9.72
CA LEU A 277 -4.47 -1.72 -9.82
C LEU A 277 -4.94 -0.61 -10.75
N ALA A 278 -6.14 -0.76 -11.32
CA ALA A 278 -6.80 0.27 -12.13
C ALA A 278 -5.94 0.85 -13.28
N GLY A 279 -4.98 0.07 -13.83
CA GLY A 279 -4.05 0.58 -14.84
C GLY A 279 -3.19 1.76 -14.34
N GLY A 280 -2.92 1.82 -13.03
CA GLY A 280 -2.13 2.87 -12.40
C GLY A 280 -2.90 4.13 -12.05
N ARG A 281 -4.23 4.15 -12.25
CA ARG A 281 -5.11 5.27 -11.92
C ARG A 281 -5.32 5.35 -10.41
N LEU A 282 -4.41 6.06 -9.77
CA LEU A 282 -4.33 6.26 -8.32
C LEU A 282 -4.43 7.75 -7.99
N CYS A 283 -5.40 8.13 -7.16
CA CYS A 283 -5.53 9.49 -6.64
C CYS A 283 -5.36 9.47 -5.12
N VAL A 284 -4.33 10.12 -4.62
CA VAL A 284 -4.02 10.18 -3.19
C VAL A 284 -4.48 11.51 -2.63
N VAL A 285 -5.25 11.50 -1.54
CA VAL A 285 -5.85 12.71 -0.97
C VAL A 285 -5.41 12.82 0.47
N LEU A 286 -4.77 13.92 0.84
CA LEU A 286 -4.32 14.13 2.21
C LEU A 286 -5.52 14.23 3.16
N GLU A 287 -5.52 13.40 4.21
CA GLU A 287 -6.43 13.50 5.36
C GLU A 287 -5.70 14.17 6.54
N VAL A 288 -5.43 13.46 7.64
CA VAL A 288 -4.72 13.98 8.82
C VAL A 288 -3.23 13.62 8.79
N SER A 289 -2.39 14.47 9.38
CA SER A 289 -0.96 14.24 9.53
C SER A 289 -0.43 15.22 10.58
N VAL A 290 -0.15 14.77 11.79
CA VAL A 290 0.34 15.68 12.85
C VAL A 290 1.85 15.92 12.73
N LEU A 291 2.54 15.15 11.88
CA LEU A 291 3.97 15.33 11.61
C LEU A 291 4.27 16.59 10.77
N CYS A 292 4.47 17.70 11.46
CA CYS A 292 5.10 18.93 10.99
C CYS A 292 6.01 19.50 12.11
N PRO A 293 7.22 20.00 11.82
CA PRO A 293 8.42 19.76 12.58
C PRO A 293 8.53 20.63 13.83
N VAL A 294 8.26 20.05 15.00
CA VAL A 294 9.16 20.32 16.11
C VAL A 294 10.41 19.50 15.80
N GLU A 295 11.55 20.16 15.83
CA GLU A 295 12.84 19.58 15.50
C GLU A 295 12.96 18.14 16.03
N CYS A 296 13.40 17.21 15.19
CA CYS A 296 14.19 16.09 15.70
C CYS A 296 15.52 16.68 16.24
N GLN A 297 15.45 17.55 17.25
CA GLN A 297 16.54 17.84 18.15
C GLN A 297 16.62 16.61 19.05
N ASP A 298 17.71 15.86 18.86
CA ASP A 298 18.37 15.11 19.91
C ASP A 298 17.46 14.30 20.85
N ILE A 299 17.08 13.09 20.41
CA ILE A 299 16.91 11.95 21.33
C ILE A 299 18.31 11.47 21.79
N SER A 300 19.17 12.40 22.21
CA SER A 300 20.46 12.17 22.86
C SER A 300 20.49 12.80 24.26
N GLY A 301 19.37 12.68 24.97
CA GLY A 301 19.18 13.13 26.35
C GLY A 301 18.87 11.98 27.31
N GLY A 302 19.58 10.86 27.21
CA GLY A 302 19.52 9.76 28.17
C GLY A 302 20.91 9.15 28.33
N SER A 303 21.46 9.21 29.53
CA SER A 303 22.85 8.85 29.88
C SER A 303 23.37 7.54 29.25
N PRO A 304 24.65 7.47 28.85
CA PRO A 304 25.20 6.36 28.09
C PRO A 304 25.40 5.12 28.97
N GLY A 305 24.69 4.03 28.65
CA GLY A 305 25.09 2.67 29.03
C GLY A 305 26.17 2.16 28.05
N PRO A 306 27.15 1.36 28.50
CA PRO A 306 28.30 1.01 27.68
C PRO A 306 27.90 0.00 26.61
N ASN A 307 28.12 0.39 25.35
CA ASN A 307 28.33 -0.40 24.13
C ASN A 307 27.47 0.12 22.97
N THR A 308 27.92 1.22 22.36
CA THR A 308 27.47 1.67 21.05
C THR A 308 28.70 1.90 20.16
N GLU A 309 29.03 0.89 19.34
CA GLU A 309 29.83 1.10 18.13
C GLU A 309 28.86 1.16 16.94
N THR A 310 28.23 2.32 16.76
CA THR A 310 27.54 2.68 15.51
C THR A 310 28.36 3.72 14.79
N GLN A 311 29.32 3.27 13.98
CA GLN A 311 29.97 4.11 12.99
C GLN A 311 29.19 4.07 11.66
N GLY A 312 28.43 5.14 11.42
CA GLY A 312 28.45 5.90 10.17
C GLY A 312 27.66 5.38 8.97
N THR A 313 26.45 5.92 8.76
CA THR A 313 26.12 6.78 7.61
C THR A 313 24.78 7.52 7.85
N CYS A 314 24.81 8.83 7.65
CA CYS A 314 23.83 9.87 8.02
C CYS A 314 22.33 9.53 8.02
N LEU A 315 21.72 9.51 9.22
CA LEU A 315 20.28 9.40 9.52
C LEU A 315 19.51 10.75 9.52
N GLY A 316 19.98 11.75 8.75
CA GLY A 316 19.49 13.13 8.88
C GLY A 316 18.51 13.65 7.82
N SER A 317 17.96 12.84 6.89
CA SER A 317 17.26 13.41 5.71
C SER A 317 16.00 12.68 5.18
N LEU A 318 15.48 11.64 5.84
CA LEU A 318 14.49 10.74 5.23
C LEU A 318 13.09 10.68 5.86
N GLY A 319 12.63 11.71 6.57
CA GLY A 319 11.17 11.81 6.81
C GLY A 319 10.43 12.12 5.49
N LEU A 320 9.24 11.56 5.26
CA LEU A 320 8.25 11.82 4.18
C LEU A 320 8.70 11.85 2.70
N SER A 321 9.97 12.13 2.37
CA SER A 321 10.51 12.27 1.02
C SER A 321 10.58 10.96 0.25
N PRO A 322 10.90 9.78 0.84
CA PRO A 322 10.84 8.52 0.12
C PRO A 322 9.40 8.15 -0.22
N CYS A 323 8.47 8.36 0.73
CA CYS A 323 7.03 8.13 0.56
C CYS A 323 6.52 8.92 -0.63
N LEU A 324 6.72 10.24 -0.59
CA LEU A 324 6.25 11.19 -1.61
C LEU A 324 6.96 11.02 -2.96
N GLY A 325 8.21 10.56 -2.95
CA GLY A 325 8.94 10.17 -4.16
C GLY A 325 8.26 9.03 -4.91
N VAL A 326 7.82 7.99 -4.19
CA VAL A 326 7.10 6.83 -4.76
C VAL A 326 5.66 7.21 -5.16
N PHE A 327 4.99 8.08 -4.41
CA PHE A 327 3.66 8.62 -4.74
C PHE A 327 3.59 9.33 -6.08
N LEU A 328 4.61 10.13 -6.40
CA LEU A 328 4.52 11.11 -7.47
C LEU A 328 5.18 10.65 -8.78
N LEU A 329 6.02 9.61 -8.74
CA LEU A 329 6.98 9.33 -9.82
C LEU A 329 7.05 7.85 -10.24
N GLY A 330 6.24 6.98 -9.63
CA GLY A 330 6.34 5.53 -9.81
C GLY A 330 7.48 4.92 -8.98
N PRO A 331 7.78 3.62 -9.15
CA PRO A 331 8.94 3.01 -8.50
C PRO A 331 10.20 3.81 -8.83
N ILE A 332 11.17 3.80 -7.91
CA ILE A 332 12.49 4.41 -8.09
C ILE A 332 12.96 4.07 -9.52
N PRO A 333 13.16 5.06 -10.42
CA PRO A 333 13.55 4.73 -11.78
C PRO A 333 14.84 3.91 -11.70
N PRO A 334 14.87 2.66 -12.21
CA PRO A 334 16.12 1.93 -12.26
C PRO A 334 17.06 2.80 -13.06
N ILE A 335 18.24 3.06 -12.49
CA ILE A 335 19.23 3.99 -13.07
C ILE A 335 19.57 3.58 -14.51
N ARG A 336 19.37 2.30 -14.88
CA ARG A 336 19.32 1.77 -16.26
C ARG A 336 18.50 0.48 -16.31
N THR A 337 17.55 0.35 -17.24
CA THR A 337 17.07 -0.97 -17.69
C THR A 337 17.91 -1.36 -18.91
N ALA A 338 18.58 -2.51 -18.87
CA ALA A 338 19.34 -3.04 -19.99
C ALA A 338 18.64 -4.31 -20.49
N ALA A 339 18.56 -4.47 -21.82
CA ALA A 339 18.06 -5.67 -22.44
C ALA A 339 19.09 -6.20 -23.44
N GLY A 340 19.45 -7.48 -23.31
CA GLY A 340 20.34 -8.19 -24.22
C GLY A 340 19.66 -9.46 -24.72
N LEU A 341 19.67 -9.69 -26.03
CA LEU A 341 19.23 -10.95 -26.64
C LEU A 341 20.47 -11.78 -26.94
N ALA A 342 20.53 -13.02 -26.44
CA ALA A 342 21.61 -13.95 -26.77
C ALA A 342 21.57 -14.38 -28.25
N SER A 343 20.36 -14.48 -28.81
CA SER A 343 20.08 -14.79 -30.22
C SER A 343 18.66 -14.33 -30.58
N GLY A 344 18.52 -13.21 -31.28
CA GLY A 344 17.22 -12.70 -31.77
C GLY A 344 17.40 -11.79 -32.98
N PRO A 345 16.36 -11.59 -33.81
CA PRO A 345 16.49 -10.85 -35.07
C PRO A 345 16.95 -9.40 -34.79
N PRO A 346 17.92 -8.88 -35.57
CA PRO A 346 18.33 -7.48 -35.44
C PRO A 346 17.11 -6.58 -35.69
N GLY A 347 16.86 -5.61 -34.79
CA GLY A 347 15.81 -4.60 -34.98
C GLY A 347 14.56 -4.64 -34.08
N TRP A 348 14.49 -5.47 -33.03
CA TRP A 348 13.36 -5.37 -32.06
C TRP A 348 13.24 -3.96 -31.43
N PRO A 349 12.07 -3.30 -31.50
CA PRO A 349 11.89 -1.95 -30.94
C PRO A 349 11.97 -1.98 -29.42
N LEU A 350 12.91 -1.23 -28.85
CA LEU A 350 13.04 -1.03 -27.40
C LEU A 350 12.67 0.42 -27.06
N PRO A 351 12.02 0.67 -25.91
CA PRO A 351 11.81 2.03 -25.42
C PRO A 351 13.15 2.78 -25.27
N SER A 352 13.14 4.10 -25.47
CA SER A 352 14.37 4.94 -25.45
C SER A 352 15.14 4.90 -24.13
N ALA A 353 14.51 4.47 -23.03
CA ALA A 353 15.12 4.30 -21.73
C ALA A 353 15.87 2.96 -21.56
N VAL A 354 15.78 2.06 -22.54
CA VAL A 354 16.45 0.75 -22.51
C VAL A 354 17.74 0.82 -23.31
N HIS A 355 18.84 0.48 -22.66
CA HIS A 355 20.10 0.28 -23.38
C HIS A 355 20.15 -1.13 -23.94
N ARG A 356 20.39 -1.22 -25.25
CA ARG A 356 20.68 -2.49 -25.90
C ARG A 356 22.17 -2.78 -25.76
N GLU A 357 22.51 -3.95 -25.24
CA GLU A 357 23.88 -4.42 -25.22
C GLU A 357 24.15 -5.21 -26.51
N GLU A 358 24.69 -4.54 -27.53
CA GLU A 358 25.15 -5.17 -28.77
C GLU A 358 26.68 -5.15 -28.82
N GLY A 359 27.31 -6.32 -28.65
CA GLY A 359 28.75 -6.48 -28.78
C GLY A 359 29.32 -7.65 -27.97
N PRO A 360 30.52 -8.17 -28.33
CA PRO A 360 31.21 -9.10 -27.45
C PRO A 360 31.54 -8.35 -26.16
N ALA A 361 31.21 -8.97 -25.03
CA ALA A 361 31.48 -8.38 -23.74
C ALA A 361 32.98 -8.07 -23.58
N GLY A 362 33.32 -7.03 -22.81
CA GLY A 362 34.71 -6.65 -22.58
C GLY A 362 35.54 -7.86 -22.11
N GLY A 363 36.86 -7.87 -22.35
CA GLY A 363 37.68 -9.09 -22.19
C GLY A 363 37.56 -9.84 -20.85
N GLY A 364 37.17 -9.17 -19.75
CA GLY A 364 36.82 -9.81 -18.48
C GLY A 364 35.39 -10.38 -18.41
N ASP A 365 34.43 -9.72 -19.04
CA ASP A 365 33.02 -10.13 -19.11
C ASP A 365 32.79 -11.26 -20.13
N ALA A 366 33.59 -11.37 -21.19
CA ALA A 366 33.49 -12.47 -22.16
C ALA A 366 33.75 -13.84 -21.53
N ALA A 367 34.69 -13.93 -20.58
CA ALA A 367 34.99 -15.15 -19.84
C ALA A 367 33.91 -15.47 -18.79
N ALA A 368 33.27 -14.46 -18.21
CA ALA A 368 32.12 -14.64 -17.32
C ALA A 368 30.87 -15.09 -18.10
N LEU A 369 30.56 -14.43 -19.23
CA LEU A 369 29.46 -14.79 -20.12
C LEU A 369 29.64 -16.15 -20.78
N ALA A 370 30.87 -16.56 -21.12
CA ALA A 370 31.16 -17.92 -21.58
C ALA A 370 30.84 -18.98 -20.51
N ARG A 371 31.08 -18.68 -19.21
CA ARG A 371 30.68 -19.56 -18.10
C ARG A 371 29.15 -19.60 -17.94
N TRP A 372 28.46 -18.48 -18.13
CA TRP A 372 26.98 -18.40 -18.08
C TRP A 372 26.30 -19.10 -19.26
N ARG A 373 26.87 -19.03 -20.48
CA ARG A 373 26.37 -19.78 -21.66
C ARG A 373 26.43 -21.30 -21.48
N THR A 374 27.28 -21.79 -20.58
CA THR A 374 27.36 -23.21 -20.22
C THR A 374 26.52 -23.60 -19.00
N VAL A 375 25.87 -22.63 -18.33
CA VAL A 375 24.87 -22.94 -17.28
C VAL A 375 23.58 -23.32 -18.01
N PRO A 376 23.12 -24.59 -17.94
CA PRO A 376 21.85 -24.96 -18.53
C PRO A 376 20.74 -24.07 -17.95
N ALA A 377 19.73 -23.72 -18.77
CA ALA A 377 18.48 -23.08 -18.32
C ALA A 377 18.07 -23.68 -16.98
N PRO A 378 17.62 -22.87 -15.99
CA PRO A 378 17.54 -23.30 -14.60
C PRO A 378 16.79 -24.62 -14.50
N ALA A 379 17.56 -25.70 -14.36
CA ALA A 379 17.00 -27.01 -14.15
C ALA A 379 16.27 -26.98 -12.80
N PRO A 380 15.30 -27.87 -12.56
CA PRO A 380 14.67 -28.05 -11.25
C PRO A 380 15.66 -28.36 -10.10
N GLN A 381 16.95 -28.48 -10.41
CA GLN A 381 18.07 -28.84 -9.54
C GLN A 381 18.94 -27.65 -9.09
N TRP A 382 18.46 -26.40 -9.15
CA TRP A 382 19.13 -25.27 -8.47
C TRP A 382 19.10 -25.38 -6.93
N GLY A 383 18.47 -26.43 -6.39
CA GLY A 383 18.70 -26.85 -5.02
C GLY A 383 20.13 -27.36 -4.84
N GLN A 384 20.90 -26.69 -3.98
CA GLN A 384 22.13 -27.15 -3.30
C GLN A 384 23.51 -26.58 -3.73
N ARG A 385 23.61 -25.55 -4.58
CA ARG A 385 24.88 -24.80 -4.71
C ARG A 385 24.71 -23.32 -4.37
N GLY A 386 25.04 -22.96 -3.13
CA GLY A 386 25.10 -21.58 -2.61
C GLY A 386 23.91 -21.15 -1.74
N SER A 387 23.95 -19.93 -1.21
CA SER A 387 22.95 -19.31 -0.31
C SER A 387 21.57 -19.07 -0.94
N TRP A 388 21.36 -19.55 -2.17
CA TRP A 388 20.09 -19.51 -2.90
C TRP A 388 19.09 -20.44 -2.23
N ARG A 389 17.93 -19.90 -1.87
CA ARG A 389 16.82 -20.72 -1.38
C ARG A 389 15.63 -20.54 -2.29
N VAL A 390 15.35 -21.59 -3.06
CA VAL A 390 14.18 -21.66 -3.92
C VAL A 390 12.93 -21.72 -3.05
N VAL A 391 12.05 -20.73 -3.19
CA VAL A 391 10.67 -20.79 -2.71
C VAL A 391 9.80 -21.02 -3.95
N GLY A 392 9.51 -22.30 -4.24
CA GLY A 392 8.53 -22.68 -5.26
C GLY A 392 9.11 -23.39 -6.49
N SER A 393 9.29 -24.71 -6.38
CA SER A 393 9.10 -25.63 -7.51
C SER A 393 7.70 -26.29 -7.47
N ASP A 394 6.98 -26.18 -6.35
CA ASP A 394 5.73 -26.93 -6.07
C ASP A 394 4.51 -26.03 -5.85
N VAL A 395 4.62 -24.72 -6.10
CA VAL A 395 3.44 -23.85 -6.13
C VAL A 395 2.85 -24.08 -7.51
N GLY A 396 1.88 -24.99 -7.65
CA GLY A 396 1.17 -25.27 -8.90
C GLY A 396 0.35 -24.06 -9.37
N ALA A 397 1.05 -22.96 -9.66
CA ALA A 397 0.56 -21.65 -10.06
C ALA A 397 0.60 -21.53 -11.59
N GLU A 398 0.19 -22.58 -12.29
CA GLU A 398 -0.17 -22.47 -13.71
C GLU A 398 -1.58 -21.86 -13.79
N GLY A 399 -1.74 -20.73 -14.48
CA GLY A 399 -3.04 -20.05 -14.66
C GLY A 399 -3.62 -19.40 -13.39
N ASP A 400 -4.96 -19.43 -13.26
CA ASP A 400 -5.86 -18.73 -12.32
C ASP A 400 -5.51 -18.72 -10.80
N GLY A 401 -4.42 -19.37 -10.36
CA GLY A 401 -3.93 -19.35 -8.98
C GLY A 401 -2.88 -18.28 -8.67
N LEU A 402 -2.26 -17.64 -9.67
CA LEU A 402 -1.15 -16.72 -9.44
C LEU A 402 -1.58 -15.42 -8.75
N THR A 403 -2.75 -14.88 -9.10
CA THR A 403 -3.34 -13.70 -8.46
C THR A 403 -3.58 -13.88 -6.96
N LEU A 404 -3.74 -15.12 -6.49
CA LEU A 404 -3.78 -15.47 -5.06
C LEU A 404 -2.40 -15.76 -4.48
N ALA A 405 -1.55 -16.44 -5.25
CA ALA A 405 -0.20 -16.84 -4.80
C ALA A 405 0.73 -15.64 -4.59
N ILE A 406 0.64 -14.61 -5.43
CA ILE A 406 1.47 -13.40 -5.33
C ILE A 406 1.27 -12.71 -3.97
N PRO A 407 0.07 -12.23 -3.61
CA PRO A 407 -0.15 -11.58 -2.32
C PRO A 407 -0.11 -12.58 -1.16
N GLY A 408 -0.60 -13.81 -1.33
CA GLY A 408 -0.73 -14.78 -0.23
C GLY A 408 0.54 -15.56 0.13
N LEU A 409 1.55 -15.57 -0.74
CA LEU A 409 2.77 -16.36 -0.55
C LEU A 409 4.05 -15.64 -0.99
N LEU A 410 4.13 -15.20 -2.24
CA LEU A 410 5.38 -14.69 -2.82
C LEU A 410 5.82 -13.37 -2.19
N LEU A 411 4.92 -12.39 -2.09
CA LEU A 411 5.25 -11.08 -1.51
C LEU A 411 5.60 -11.17 -0.03
N PRO A 412 4.83 -11.84 0.85
CA PRO A 412 5.23 -11.99 2.25
C PRO A 412 6.62 -12.60 2.43
N VAL A 413 6.97 -13.61 1.61
CA VAL A 413 8.29 -14.24 1.65
C VAL A 413 9.37 -13.28 1.14
N ALA A 414 9.15 -12.61 0.01
CA ALA A 414 10.11 -11.68 -0.57
C ALA A 414 10.42 -10.51 0.38
N TYR A 415 9.39 -9.90 0.97
CA TYR A 415 9.52 -8.82 1.94
C TYR A 415 10.18 -9.28 3.25
N SER A 416 9.88 -10.51 3.70
CA SER A 416 10.56 -11.10 4.86
C SER A 416 12.02 -11.42 4.57
N TYR A 417 12.35 -11.83 3.34
CA TYR A 417 13.70 -12.22 2.94
C TYR A 417 14.63 -11.01 2.73
N ARG A 418 14.10 -9.88 2.27
CA ARG A 418 14.84 -8.66 1.95
C ARG A 418 16.01 -8.93 0.97
N PRO A 419 15.71 -9.41 -0.25
CA PRO A 419 16.74 -9.69 -1.23
C PRO A 419 17.50 -8.43 -1.65
N ASP A 420 18.77 -8.58 -1.98
CA ASP A 420 19.57 -7.56 -2.67
C ASP A 420 19.36 -7.56 -4.19
N LEU A 421 18.89 -8.69 -4.75
CA LEU A 421 18.60 -8.89 -6.16
C LEU A 421 17.44 -9.88 -6.31
N VAL A 422 16.50 -9.58 -7.22
CA VAL A 422 15.47 -10.53 -7.66
C VAL A 422 15.90 -11.11 -8.99
N VAL A 423 15.85 -12.43 -9.13
CA VAL A 423 16.06 -13.12 -10.42
C VAL A 423 14.75 -13.76 -10.85
N LEU A 424 14.20 -13.33 -12.00
CA LEU A 424 13.02 -13.92 -12.62
C LEU A 424 13.47 -14.81 -13.77
N ALA A 425 13.22 -16.11 -13.70
CA ALA A 425 13.50 -17.04 -14.78
C ALA A 425 12.19 -17.55 -15.39
N LEU A 426 11.93 -17.23 -16.65
CA LEU A 426 10.72 -17.61 -17.38
C LEU A 426 11.06 -18.50 -18.58
N GLY A 427 10.43 -19.66 -18.66
CA GLY A 427 10.54 -20.59 -19.78
C GLY A 427 9.18 -21.08 -20.27
N ALA A 428 9.18 -22.00 -21.23
CA ALA A 428 7.96 -22.48 -21.90
C ALA A 428 6.87 -23.06 -20.95
N GLY A 429 7.26 -23.53 -19.76
CA GLY A 429 6.34 -24.05 -18.73
C GLY A 429 5.78 -23.00 -17.76
N ALA A 430 6.09 -21.71 -17.92
CA ALA A 430 5.63 -20.69 -16.98
C ALA A 430 4.11 -20.39 -17.11
N HIS A 431 3.56 -20.52 -18.32
CA HIS A 431 2.13 -20.35 -18.63
C HIS A 431 1.47 -19.11 -18.00
N LEU A 432 2.20 -18.00 -17.88
CA LEU A 432 1.70 -16.73 -17.34
C LEU A 432 1.06 -15.90 -18.45
N ASP A 433 -0.08 -15.28 -18.17
CA ASP A 433 -0.61 -14.28 -19.09
C ASP A 433 0.13 -12.94 -18.96
N ARG A 434 -0.21 -11.98 -19.84
CA ARG A 434 0.39 -10.64 -19.86
C ARG A 434 0.13 -9.87 -18.56
N GLY A 435 -1.06 -9.98 -17.99
CA GLY A 435 -1.45 -9.31 -16.75
C GLY A 435 -0.68 -9.87 -15.56
N GLU A 436 -0.64 -11.18 -15.45
CA GLU A 436 0.09 -11.93 -14.42
C GLU A 436 1.59 -11.66 -14.45
N THR A 437 2.19 -11.68 -15.65
CA THR A 437 3.61 -11.36 -15.84
C THR A 437 3.92 -9.92 -15.39
N TRP A 438 3.08 -8.97 -15.79
CA TRP A 438 3.25 -7.57 -15.39
C TRP A 438 3.06 -7.41 -13.88
N LEU A 439 2.01 -8.02 -13.30
CA LEU A 439 1.69 -7.94 -11.88
C LEU A 439 2.84 -8.46 -11.01
N LEU A 440 3.39 -9.62 -11.38
CA LEU A 440 4.52 -10.23 -10.67
C LEU A 440 5.76 -9.32 -10.70
N ALA A 441 6.18 -8.87 -11.89
CA ALA A 441 7.36 -8.02 -12.03
C ALA A 441 7.14 -6.62 -11.43
N GLY A 442 5.95 -6.06 -11.58
CA GLY A 442 5.53 -4.78 -11.00
C GLY A 442 5.62 -4.81 -9.49
N LEU A 443 4.98 -5.79 -8.83
CA LEU A 443 4.96 -5.87 -7.37
C LEU A 443 6.34 -6.21 -6.78
N LEU A 444 7.13 -7.07 -7.43
CA LEU A 444 8.47 -7.44 -6.96
C LEU A 444 9.50 -6.30 -7.07
N GLN A 445 9.24 -5.23 -7.82
CA GLN A 445 10.09 -4.03 -7.78
C GLN A 445 10.07 -3.35 -6.40
N GLY A 446 9.09 -3.68 -5.55
CA GLY A 446 9.03 -3.21 -4.17
C GLY A 446 10.10 -3.82 -3.26
N VAL A 447 10.83 -4.85 -3.70
CA VAL A 447 11.99 -5.40 -2.96
C VAL A 447 13.29 -5.16 -3.74
N ALA A 448 14.44 -5.38 -3.11
CA ALA A 448 15.75 -5.19 -3.72
C ALA A 448 15.98 -3.79 -4.34
N GLN A 449 15.23 -2.77 -3.92
CA GLN A 449 15.23 -1.42 -4.53
C GLN A 449 14.95 -1.47 -6.05
N GLY A 450 14.11 -2.39 -6.51
CA GLY A 450 13.78 -2.56 -7.93
C GLY A 450 14.86 -3.27 -8.75
N ARG A 451 15.94 -3.79 -8.13
CA ARG A 451 16.98 -4.55 -8.83
C ARG A 451 16.44 -5.93 -9.20
N ILE A 452 16.02 -6.08 -10.47
CA ILE A 452 15.51 -7.32 -11.04
C ILE A 452 16.33 -7.71 -12.27
N LEU A 453 16.82 -8.94 -12.30
CA LEU A 453 17.38 -9.60 -13.48
C LEU A 453 16.34 -10.60 -14.02
N ALA A 454 15.83 -10.37 -15.22
CA ALA A 454 14.93 -11.30 -15.87
C ALA A 454 15.66 -12.12 -16.94
N VAL A 455 15.56 -13.44 -16.87
CA VAL A 455 16.10 -14.41 -17.82
C VAL A 455 14.92 -15.11 -18.48
N VAL A 456 14.75 -14.91 -19.79
CA VAL A 456 13.63 -15.44 -20.56
C VAL A 456 14.15 -16.40 -21.62
N GLN A 457 13.53 -17.57 -21.76
CA GLN A 457 13.85 -18.52 -22.82
C GLN A 457 13.55 -17.92 -24.20
N ASP A 458 14.44 -18.14 -25.17
CA ASP A 458 14.36 -17.55 -26.54
C ASP A 458 13.01 -17.78 -27.25
N SER A 459 12.28 -18.86 -26.92
CA SER A 459 10.96 -19.16 -27.50
C SER A 459 9.83 -18.28 -26.96
N GLU A 460 10.03 -17.56 -25.86
CA GLU A 460 8.99 -16.86 -25.08
C GLU A 460 9.12 -15.32 -25.15
N LEU A 461 9.34 -14.77 -26.35
CA LEU A 461 9.57 -13.34 -26.55
C LEU A 461 8.41 -12.44 -26.07
N SER A 462 7.20 -12.97 -25.91
CA SER A 462 6.03 -12.25 -25.38
C SER A 462 6.23 -11.78 -23.93
N TYR A 463 6.98 -12.53 -23.11
CA TYR A 463 7.32 -12.10 -21.76
C TYR A 463 8.28 -10.92 -21.76
N VAL A 464 9.20 -10.85 -22.73
CA VAL A 464 10.22 -9.79 -22.79
C VAL A 464 9.57 -8.42 -22.91
N GLU A 465 8.59 -8.25 -23.80
CA GLU A 465 7.90 -6.98 -23.96
C GLU A 465 7.19 -6.56 -22.66
N THR A 466 6.49 -7.51 -22.04
CA THR A 466 5.69 -7.27 -20.83
C THR A 466 6.56 -6.95 -19.62
N LEU A 467 7.63 -7.73 -19.41
CA LEU A 467 8.61 -7.50 -18.35
C LEU A 467 9.33 -6.18 -18.56
N THR A 468 9.75 -5.85 -19.78
CA THR A 468 10.39 -4.58 -20.10
C THR A 468 9.46 -3.41 -19.74
N GLY A 469 8.18 -3.51 -20.14
CA GLY A 469 7.17 -2.54 -19.76
C GLY A 469 7.03 -2.40 -18.24
N ALA A 470 6.90 -3.50 -17.51
CA ALA A 470 6.77 -3.48 -16.05
C ALA A 470 8.00 -2.85 -15.37
N LEU A 471 9.21 -3.25 -15.76
CA LEU A 471 10.48 -2.79 -15.17
C LEU A 471 10.80 -1.32 -15.49
N LEU A 472 10.26 -0.78 -16.58
CA LEU A 472 10.34 0.64 -16.91
C LEU A 472 9.24 1.49 -16.25
N GLY A 473 8.33 0.85 -15.51
CA GLY A 473 7.17 1.52 -14.95
C GLY A 473 6.20 2.00 -16.05
N ALA A 474 6.02 1.25 -17.13
CA ALA A 474 4.90 1.46 -18.06
C ALA A 474 3.56 1.24 -17.33
N PRO A 475 2.44 1.79 -17.81
CA PRO A 475 1.13 1.55 -17.20
C PRO A 475 0.80 0.05 -17.12
N PRO A 476 0.19 -0.43 -16.01
CA PRO A 476 -0.27 -1.80 -15.91
C PRO A 476 -1.29 -2.13 -17.01
N PRO A 477 -1.24 -3.34 -17.58
CA PRO A 477 -2.35 -3.84 -18.40
C PRO A 477 -3.59 -4.03 -17.52
N THR A 478 -4.78 -4.01 -18.13
CA THR A 478 -6.01 -4.37 -17.43
C THR A 478 -5.97 -5.85 -17.05
N LEU A 479 -6.13 -6.16 -15.76
CA LEU A 479 -6.03 -7.52 -15.22
C LEU A 479 -7.21 -8.45 -15.59
N GLY A 480 -8.11 -8.02 -16.48
CA GLY A 480 -9.31 -8.76 -16.86
C GLY A 480 -10.27 -8.98 -15.68
N ILE A 481 -11.36 -9.72 -15.89
CA ILE A 481 -12.18 -10.22 -14.77
C ILE A 481 -11.44 -11.43 -14.20
N PRO A 482 -11.03 -11.41 -12.91
CA PRO A 482 -10.33 -12.53 -12.31
C PRO A 482 -11.19 -13.79 -12.39
N ARG A 483 -10.60 -14.90 -12.84
CA ARG A 483 -11.25 -16.21 -12.71
C ARG A 483 -11.05 -16.71 -11.28
N PRO A 484 -12.10 -17.16 -10.58
CA PRO A 484 -11.93 -17.76 -9.27
C PRO A 484 -11.00 -18.97 -9.39
N ALA A 485 -9.95 -19.02 -8.56
CA ALA A 485 -9.06 -20.17 -8.53
C ALA A 485 -9.83 -21.43 -8.12
N SER A 486 -9.44 -22.58 -8.69
CA SER A 486 -10.06 -23.85 -8.31
C SER A 486 -9.85 -24.14 -6.81
N PRO A 487 -10.82 -24.79 -6.13
CA PRO A 487 -10.67 -25.17 -4.73
C PRO A 487 -9.42 -26.02 -4.44
N GLU A 488 -8.95 -26.79 -5.44
CA GLU A 488 -7.71 -27.57 -5.35
C GLU A 488 -6.48 -26.67 -5.28
N LYS A 489 -6.41 -25.63 -6.13
CA LYS A 489 -5.31 -24.66 -6.11
C LYS A 489 -5.31 -23.84 -4.82
N VAL A 490 -6.49 -23.42 -4.35
CA VAL A 490 -6.61 -22.73 -3.05
C VAL A 490 -6.07 -23.62 -1.92
N ARG A 491 -6.47 -24.91 -1.87
CA ARG A 491 -5.95 -25.86 -0.87
C ARG A 491 -4.44 -26.08 -0.99
N ALA A 492 -3.90 -26.17 -2.21
CA ALA A 492 -2.47 -26.32 -2.41
C ALA A 492 -1.68 -25.09 -1.92
N LEU A 493 -2.15 -23.88 -2.24
CA LEU A 493 -1.55 -22.63 -1.75
C LEU A 493 -1.62 -22.53 -0.22
N GLU A 494 -2.74 -22.92 0.36
CA GLU A 494 -2.94 -22.99 1.80
C GLU A 494 -1.94 -23.95 2.48
N GLN A 495 -1.79 -25.17 1.96
CA GLN A 495 -0.80 -26.15 2.45
C GLN A 495 0.63 -25.60 2.35
N GLN A 496 0.97 -24.92 1.26
CA GLN A 496 2.28 -24.29 1.09
C GLN A 496 2.50 -23.17 2.11
N ARG A 497 1.50 -22.32 2.34
CA ARG A 497 1.57 -21.27 3.37
C ARG A 497 1.80 -21.88 4.74
N GLN A 498 1.02 -22.89 5.13
CA GLN A 498 1.14 -23.57 6.42
C GLN A 498 2.53 -24.21 6.62
N ARG A 499 3.11 -24.78 5.56
CA ARG A 499 4.47 -25.31 5.58
C ARG A 499 5.51 -24.21 5.80
N LEU A 500 5.36 -23.08 5.12
CA LEU A 500 6.36 -22.01 5.04
C LEU A 500 6.29 -21.00 6.19
N GLN A 501 5.12 -20.79 6.80
CA GLN A 501 4.90 -19.79 7.86
C GLN A 501 5.67 -20.04 9.17
N ARG A 502 6.14 -21.27 9.38
CA ARG A 502 7.04 -21.61 10.50
C ARG A 502 8.33 -20.81 10.41
N ARG A 503 8.80 -20.58 9.19
CA ARG A 503 10.04 -19.88 8.88
C ARG A 503 9.81 -18.43 8.50
N TRP A 504 8.75 -18.16 7.73
CA TRP A 504 8.44 -16.83 7.22
C TRP A 504 7.24 -16.26 7.98
N ARG A 505 7.52 -15.47 9.02
CA ARG A 505 6.47 -14.99 9.95
C ARG A 505 5.38 -14.16 9.27
N MET A 506 5.70 -13.44 8.20
CA MET A 506 4.74 -12.63 7.44
C MET A 506 3.70 -13.47 6.67
N LEU A 507 3.88 -14.79 6.56
CA LEU A 507 2.85 -15.70 6.02
C LEU A 507 1.78 -16.08 7.04
N ARG A 508 1.97 -15.74 8.32
CA ARG A 508 1.01 -16.10 9.37
C ARG A 508 -0.25 -15.27 9.23
N ARG A 509 -1.39 -15.92 9.48
CA ARG A 509 -2.69 -15.28 9.66
C ARG A 509 -3.09 -15.44 11.13
N SER A 510 -3.74 -14.44 11.72
CA SER A 510 -4.11 -14.45 13.14
C SER A 510 -5.04 -15.62 13.48
N GLY A 511 -4.87 -16.21 14.67
CA GLY A 511 -5.64 -17.36 15.17
C GLY A 511 -4.93 -18.72 15.06
N GLU A 512 -3.78 -18.79 14.39
CA GLU A 512 -2.99 -20.03 14.32
C GLU A 512 -1.99 -20.12 15.50
N PRO A 513 -2.02 -21.21 16.30
CA PRO A 513 -1.15 -21.33 17.47
C PRO A 513 0.33 -21.36 17.08
N LEU A 514 1.18 -20.74 17.92
CA LEU A 514 2.62 -21.00 17.91
C LEU A 514 2.79 -22.50 18.17
N ALA A 515 3.28 -23.26 17.20
CA ALA A 515 3.54 -24.68 17.38
C ALA A 515 4.39 -24.90 18.64
N PRO A 516 3.87 -25.57 19.70
CA PRO A 516 4.68 -25.96 20.84
C PRO A 516 5.59 -27.10 20.39
N GLY A 517 6.86 -27.06 20.80
CA GLY A 517 7.76 -28.20 20.62
C GLY A 517 7.20 -29.46 21.29
N LEU A 518 7.36 -30.60 20.61
CA LEU A 518 7.30 -32.00 21.08
C LEU A 518 6.28 -32.37 22.19
N VAL A 519 5.28 -33.24 21.87
CA VAL A 519 5.05 -34.60 22.42
C VAL A 519 3.96 -35.33 21.57
N TRP A 520 4.12 -36.65 21.36
CA TRP A 520 3.25 -37.65 20.67
C TRP A 520 2.62 -38.61 21.72
N PRO A 521 1.59 -39.46 21.49
CA PRO A 521 0.37 -39.44 20.66
C PRO A 521 -0.94 -39.55 21.47
N GLY A 522 -2.08 -39.23 20.85
CA GLY A 522 -3.42 -39.59 21.37
C GLY A 522 -4.52 -39.08 20.44
N GLY A 523 -5.47 -39.94 20.07
CA GLY A 523 -6.52 -39.72 19.06
C GLY A 523 -7.50 -38.57 19.36
N LEU A 524 -8.43 -38.18 18.50
CA LEU A 524 -9.39 -38.91 17.68
C LEU A 524 -9.83 -37.97 16.52
N ALA A 525 -9.78 -38.39 15.26
CA ALA A 525 -10.93 -38.86 14.45
C ALA A 525 -12.07 -37.86 14.24
N GLY A 526 -12.32 -37.49 12.97
CA GLY A 526 -13.64 -37.00 12.52
C GLY A 526 -13.65 -35.90 11.45
N CYS A 527 -13.50 -36.27 10.17
CA CYS A 527 -14.17 -35.57 9.05
C CYS A 527 -15.53 -36.27 8.82
N PRO A 528 -16.61 -35.56 8.40
CA PRO A 528 -16.80 -35.34 6.96
C PRO A 528 -17.61 -34.10 6.53
N GLY A 529 -17.35 -33.63 5.29
CA GLY A 529 -18.42 -33.28 4.35
C GLY A 529 -18.74 -31.79 4.10
N GLY A 530 -18.67 -31.40 2.82
CA GLY A 530 -19.69 -30.56 2.18
C GLY A 530 -19.51 -29.03 2.23
N TRP A 531 -18.80 -28.47 1.24
CA TRP A 531 -18.84 -27.05 0.92
C TRP A 531 -20.20 -26.68 0.29
N ARG A 532 -21.16 -26.28 1.12
CA ARG A 532 -22.33 -25.45 0.78
C ARG A 532 -22.95 -25.05 2.12
N GLU A 533 -23.21 -23.75 2.29
CA GLU A 533 -23.69 -23.08 3.50
C GLU A 533 -22.64 -22.81 4.59
N ALA A 534 -21.99 -21.65 4.49
CA ALA A 534 -21.46 -20.95 5.66
C ALA A 534 -21.79 -19.46 5.52
N GLY A 535 -22.98 -19.10 6.02
CA GLY A 535 -23.24 -17.73 6.45
C GLY A 535 -22.23 -17.33 7.53
N ALA A 536 -21.88 -16.05 7.50
CA ALA A 536 -21.20 -15.28 8.55
C ALA A 536 -20.74 -16.10 9.77
N ARG A 537 -19.50 -16.62 9.72
CA ARG A 537 -18.77 -16.99 10.93
C ARG A 537 -17.64 -15.97 11.11
N SER A 538 -17.79 -15.21 12.18
CA SER A 538 -16.86 -14.25 12.77
C SER A 538 -15.39 -14.64 12.60
N LEU A 539 -14.64 -13.80 11.88
CA LEU A 539 -13.19 -13.84 11.84
C LEU A 539 -12.67 -12.92 12.96
N GLN A 540 -12.46 -13.45 14.16
CA GLN A 540 -11.81 -12.68 15.24
C GLN A 540 -10.33 -12.48 14.88
N LEU A 541 -9.98 -11.28 14.40
CA LEU A 541 -8.60 -10.85 14.21
C LEU A 541 -8.02 -10.36 15.55
N ASN A 542 -7.65 -11.28 16.43
CA ASN A 542 -6.74 -10.94 17.54
C ASN A 542 -5.30 -11.01 17.00
N ILE A 543 -4.73 -9.84 16.69
CA ILE A 543 -3.32 -9.68 16.35
C ILE A 543 -2.58 -9.34 17.65
N PRO A 544 -1.95 -10.31 18.33
CA PRO A 544 -1.08 -9.97 19.46
C PRO A 544 0.15 -9.22 18.90
N PRO A 545 0.65 -8.19 19.60
CA PRO A 545 1.86 -7.50 19.19
C PRO A 545 3.01 -8.52 19.08
N LEU A 546 3.70 -8.52 17.94
CA LEU A 546 4.94 -9.26 17.80
C LEU A 546 5.91 -8.69 18.84
N SER A 547 6.29 -9.51 19.83
CA SER A 547 7.25 -9.19 20.89
C SER A 547 8.49 -8.48 20.34
N PRO A 548 9.15 -7.60 21.13
CA PRO A 548 10.18 -6.70 20.66
C PRO A 548 11.23 -7.44 19.82
N THR A 549 11.52 -6.83 18.67
CA THR A 549 12.53 -7.27 17.70
C THR A 549 13.82 -7.74 18.38
N PRO A 550 14.38 -8.91 18.00
CA PRO A 550 15.79 -9.16 18.30
C PRO A 550 16.63 -8.09 17.61
N ASP A 551 17.59 -7.54 18.34
CA ASP A 551 18.52 -6.51 17.94
C ASP A 551 19.04 -6.72 16.50
N LEU A 552 18.70 -5.79 15.61
CA LEU A 552 19.05 -5.79 14.18
C LEU A 552 20.49 -5.34 13.91
N THR A 553 21.33 -5.22 14.94
CA THR A 553 22.75 -4.82 14.82
C THR A 553 23.76 -5.92 15.18
N ALA A 554 23.33 -7.13 15.54
CA ALA A 554 24.26 -8.21 15.87
C ALA A 554 24.99 -8.75 14.62
N PRO A 555 26.34 -8.69 14.55
CA PRO A 555 27.07 -9.44 13.54
C PRO A 555 26.88 -10.96 13.78
N PRO A 556 26.98 -11.80 12.73
CA PRO A 556 26.85 -13.24 12.90
C PRO A 556 27.93 -13.76 13.86
N PRO A 557 27.66 -14.85 14.61
CA PRO A 557 28.66 -15.44 15.49
C PRO A 557 29.89 -15.81 14.66
N GLN A 558 31.02 -15.17 14.99
CA GLN A 558 32.33 -15.52 14.46
C GLN A 558 32.60 -16.99 14.79
N ARG A 559 32.51 -17.87 13.79
CA ARG A 559 33.20 -19.15 13.86
C ARG A 559 34.68 -18.85 13.70
N ALA A 560 35.43 -19.12 14.75
CA ALA A 560 36.89 -19.13 14.72
C ALA A 560 37.36 -19.93 13.50
N ALA A 561 38.11 -19.25 12.63
CA ALA A 561 38.96 -19.90 11.66
C ALA A 561 40.13 -20.51 12.45
N SER A 562 40.21 -21.84 12.45
CA SER A 562 41.42 -22.56 12.83
C SER A 562 41.85 -23.40 11.63
N ASP A 563 42.97 -22.97 11.03
CA ASP A 563 44.04 -23.74 10.38
C ASP A 563 43.71 -24.93 9.46
N CYS A 564 44.14 -24.81 8.20
CA CYS A 564 45.12 -25.67 7.48
C CYS A 564 44.84 -25.72 5.94
N PRO A 565 45.83 -26.06 5.07
CA PRO A 565 46.45 -25.09 4.17
C PRO A 565 46.23 -25.38 2.68
N LEU A 566 46.65 -24.38 1.89
CA LEU A 566 46.88 -24.34 0.44
C LEU A 566 47.23 -25.69 -0.23
N ALA A 567 46.47 -26.03 -1.27
CA ALA A 567 46.91 -26.59 -2.54
C ALA A 567 45.87 -26.29 -3.63
#